data_AF-A0A2E5XEU8-F1
#
_entry.id   AF-A0A2E5XEU8-F1
#
_cell.length_a   1.000
_cell.length_b   1.000
_cell.length_c   1.000
_cell.angle_alpha   90.00
_cell.angle_beta   90.00
_cell.angle_gamma   90.00
#
_symmetry.space_group_name_H-M   'P 1'
#
loop_
_entity.id
_entity.type
_entity.pdbx_description
1 polymer ?
#
loop_
_entity_poly.entity_id
_entity_poly.type
_entity_poly.pdbx_seq_one_letter_code
_entity_poly.pdbx_strand_id
1 'polypeptide(L)' 'MDGEIQSDSGSVTIGENARIKGDVRAGEVKMFGQVEGAIHSDRCELKANSKLEGDITTKSLKMEEGAVLSGKMQTGS' A
#
# COMPACT_ATOMS: atom_id res chain seq x y z
N MET A 1 -11.80 -5.76 -8.13
CA MET A 1 -10.71 -6.27 -8.97
C MET A 1 -9.94 -7.23 -8.11
N ASP A 2 -9.89 -8.49 -8.53
CA ASP A 2 -9.03 -9.51 -7.96
C ASP A 2 -7.81 -9.59 -8.89
N GLY A 3 -6.61 -9.35 -8.38
CA GLY A 3 -5.42 -9.32 -9.22
C GLY A 3 -4.18 -8.81 -8.49
N GLU A 4 -3.03 -9.04 -9.11
CA GLU A 4 -1.74 -8.56 -8.64
C GLU A 4 -1.32 -7.32 -9.43
N ILE A 5 -0.86 -6.27 -8.74
CA ILE A 5 -0.31 -5.07 -9.36
C ILE A 5 1.21 -5.12 -9.19
N GLN A 6 1.96 -5.17 -10.30
CA GLN A 6 3.43 -5.17 -10.27
C GLN A 6 4.03 -3.99 -11.05
N SER A 7 5.06 -3.37 -10.47
CA SER A 7 5.92 -2.39 -11.13
C SER A 7 7.36 -2.49 -10.58
N ASP A 8 8.30 -2.97 -11.38
CA ASP A 8 9.66 -3.33 -10.89
C ASP A 8 10.45 -2.18 -10.28
N SER A 9 10.24 -0.95 -10.75
CA SER A 9 10.90 0.27 -10.23
C SER A 9 10.03 1.52 -10.31
N GLY A 10 8.77 1.35 -10.71
CA GLY A 10 7.83 2.45 -10.90
C GLY A 10 7.08 2.81 -9.62
N SER A 11 6.20 3.79 -9.77
CA SER A 11 5.27 4.20 -8.73
C SER A 11 3.87 3.72 -9.05
N VAL A 12 3.15 3.24 -8.04
CA VAL A 12 1.74 2.89 -8.09
C VAL A 12 0.98 3.87 -7.21
N THR A 13 -0.04 4.51 -7.79
CA THR A 13 -0.97 5.37 -7.06
C THR A 13 -2.35 4.74 -7.05
N ILE A 14 -2.88 4.49 -5.87
CA ILE A 14 -4.20 3.92 -5.63
C ILE A 14 -5.13 5.08 -5.28
N GLY A 15 -6.02 5.45 -6.20
CA GLY A 15 -6.92 6.59 -6.03
C GLY A 15 -7.95 6.41 -4.91
N GLU A 16 -8.55 7.50 -4.47
CA GLU A 16 -9.46 7.56 -3.30
C GLU A 16 -10.65 6.58 -3.38
N ASN A 17 -11.22 6.40 -4.57
CA ASN A 17 -12.36 5.50 -4.79
C ASN A 17 -11.96 4.08 -5.18
N ALA A 18 -10.65 3.79 -5.28
CA ALA A 18 -10.17 2.48 -5.67
C ALA A 18 -10.37 1.45 -4.53
N ARG A 19 -10.82 0.25 -4.91
CA ARG A 19 -10.92 -0.92 -4.03
C ARG A 19 -10.19 -2.08 -4.69
N ILE A 20 -9.07 -2.46 -4.11
CA ILE A 20 -8.19 -3.50 -4.63
C ILE A 20 -8.27 -4.71 -3.70
N LYS A 21 -8.49 -5.90 -4.27
CA LYS A 21 -8.29 -7.17 -3.59
C LYS A 21 -7.11 -7.86 -4.27
N GLY A 22 -6.01 -8.02 -3.55
CA GLY A 22 -4.77 -8.61 -4.04
C GLY A 22 -3.53 -7.82 -3.68
N ASP A 23 -2.38 -8.38 -4.06
CA ASP A 23 -1.08 -7.86 -3.67
C ASP A 23 -0.61 -6.72 -4.59
N VAL A 24 0.07 -5.73 -3.99
CA VAL A 24 0.68 -4.60 -4.69
C VAL A 24 2.19 -4.66 -4.48
N ARG A 25 2.94 -4.73 -5.58
CA ARG A 25 4.41 -4.72 -5.60
C ARG A 25 4.90 -3.54 -6.46
N ALA A 26 5.54 -2.55 -5.86
CA ALA A 26 6.06 -1.39 -6.60
C ALA A 26 7.24 -0.73 -5.88
N GLY A 27 8.11 0.00 -6.59
CA GLY A 27 9.15 0.80 -5.92
C GLY A 27 8.55 1.82 -4.95
N GLU A 28 7.57 2.59 -5.41
CA GLU A 28 6.81 3.53 -4.57
C GLU A 28 5.30 3.24 -4.63
N VAL A 29 4.64 3.22 -3.48
CA VAL A 29 3.18 3.06 -3.37
C VAL A 29 2.59 4.26 -2.64
N LYS A 30 1.63 4.95 -3.28
CA LYS A 30 0.80 5.98 -2.66
C LYS A 30 -0.66 5.52 -2.62
N MET A 31 -1.21 5.39 -1.42
CA MET A 31 -2.54 4.84 -1.21
C MET A 31 -3.51 5.87 -0.65
N PHE A 32 -4.55 6.18 -1.42
CA PHE A 32 -5.69 7.00 -0.98
C PHE A 32 -6.95 6.15 -0.77
N GLY A 33 -7.07 5.01 -1.47
CA GLY A 33 -8.24 4.13 -1.43
C GLY A 33 -8.14 2.98 -0.42
N GLN A 34 -8.78 1.86 -0.79
CA GLN A 34 -8.86 0.66 0.04
C GLN A 34 -8.16 -0.52 -0.63
N VAL A 35 -7.36 -1.23 0.15
CA VAL A 35 -6.65 -2.44 -0.28
C VAL A 35 -6.88 -3.56 0.71
N GLU A 36 -7.16 -4.74 0.19
CA GLU A 36 -7.21 -6.01 0.92
C GLU A 36 -6.15 -6.94 0.30
N GLY A 37 -4.99 -7.10 0.96
CA GLY A 37 -3.83 -7.80 0.41
C GLY A 37 -2.49 -7.28 0.96
N ALA A 38 -1.38 -7.79 0.43
CA ALA A 38 -0.05 -7.38 0.88
C ALA A 38 0.56 -6.27 0.01
N ILE A 39 1.22 -5.29 0.63
CA ILE A 39 2.01 -4.26 -0.07
C ILE A 39 3.51 -4.55 0.11
N HIS A 40 4.23 -4.66 -1.00
CA HIS A 40 5.69 -4.73 -1.03
C HIS A 40 6.25 -3.51 -1.78
N SER A 41 7.03 -2.67 -1.11
CA SER A 41 7.60 -1.48 -1.75
C SER A 41 8.87 -0.96 -1.13
N ASP A 42 9.67 -0.19 -1.85
CA ASP A 42 10.77 0.55 -1.23
C ASP A 42 10.23 1.71 -0.38
N ARG A 43 9.21 2.42 -0.88
CA ARG A 43 8.52 3.51 -0.17
C ARG A 43 7.02 3.33 -0.22
N CYS A 44 6.37 3.35 0.94
CA CYS A 44 4.91 3.30 1.05
C CYS A 44 4.39 4.58 1.74
N GLU A 45 3.37 5.21 1.16
CA GLU A 45 2.65 6.33 1.76
C GLU A 45 1.15 5.99 1.87
N LEU A 46 0.67 5.87 3.10
CA LEU A 46 -0.75 5.77 3.39
C LEU A 46 -1.29 7.17 3.65
N LYS A 47 -2.12 7.66 2.74
CA LYS A 47 -2.72 8.99 2.78
C LYS A 47 -3.91 9.01 3.74
N ALA A 48 -4.34 10.21 4.12
CA ALA A 48 -5.48 10.39 5.02
C ALA A 48 -6.71 9.58 4.56
N ASN A 49 -7.37 8.91 5.50
CA ASN A 49 -8.56 8.06 5.28
C ASN A 49 -8.36 6.81 4.40
N SER A 50 -7.12 6.50 3.99
CA SER A 50 -6.83 5.25 3.30
C SER A 50 -6.95 4.05 4.26
N LYS A 51 -7.33 2.88 3.73
CA LYS A 51 -7.50 1.65 4.54
C LYS A 51 -6.80 0.47 3.90
N LEU A 52 -5.85 -0.13 4.63
CA LEU A 52 -5.24 -1.41 4.29
C LEU A 52 -5.71 -2.50 5.27
N GLU A 53 -6.23 -3.59 4.73
CA GLU A 53 -6.42 -4.85 5.43
C GLU A 53 -5.41 -5.86 4.87
N GLY A 54 -4.33 -6.09 5.61
CA GLY A 54 -3.21 -6.91 5.17
C GLY A 54 -1.86 -6.35 5.61
N ASP A 55 -0.79 -6.95 5.08
CA ASP A 55 0.57 -6.73 5.57
C ASP A 55 1.36 -5.77 4.67
N ILE A 56 2.27 -4.98 5.27
CA ILE A 56 3.22 -4.12 4.55
C ILE A 56 4.64 -4.61 4.79
N THR A 57 5.38 -4.83 3.71
CA THR A 57 6.85 -4.94 3.73
C THR A 57 7.43 -3.76 2.98
N THR A 58 8.13 -2.86 3.68
CA THR A 58 8.72 -1.69 3.03
C THR A 58 10.02 -1.20 3.65
N LYS A 59 10.86 -0.45 2.92
CA LYS A 59 12.05 0.19 3.51
C LYS A 59 11.68 1.49 4.24
N SER A 60 10.64 2.18 3.79
CA SER A 60 10.17 3.43 4.39
C SER A 60 8.65 3.53 4.32
N LEU A 61 8.02 3.79 5.47
CA LEU A 61 6.58 4.02 5.57
C LEU A 61 6.30 5.43 6.07
N LYS A 62 5.40 6.14 5.38
CA LYS A 62 4.74 7.36 5.86
C LYS A 62 3.25 7.09 6.02
N MET A 63 2.70 7.37 7.19
CA MET A 63 1.26 7.31 7.43
C MET A 63 0.75 8.70 7.82
N GLU A 64 -0.29 9.17 7.13
CA GLU A 64 -0.99 10.39 7.49
C GLU A 64 -2.10 10.12 8.52
N GLU A 65 -2.52 11.17 9.21
CA GLU A 65 -3.62 11.08 10.18
C GLU A 65 -4.89 10.53 9.52
N GLY A 66 -5.56 9.61 10.21
CA GLY A 66 -6.76 8.94 9.71
C GLY A 66 -6.51 7.78 8.75
N ALA A 67 -5.26 7.51 8.35
CA ALA A 67 -4.92 6.27 7.64
C ALA A 67 -5.05 5.06 8.57
N VAL A 68 -5.61 3.96 8.06
CA VAL A 68 -5.84 2.73 8.82
C VAL A 68 -5.04 1.59 8.22
N LEU A 69 -4.21 0.96 9.06
CA LEU A 69 -3.50 -0.28 8.75
C LEU A 69 -3.99 -1.39 9.69
N SER A 70 -4.59 -2.43 9.13
CA SER A 70 -5.04 -3.63 9.85
C SER A 70 -4.23 -4.83 9.39
N GLY A 71 -3.07 -5.04 10.02
CA GLY A 71 -2.16 -6.12 9.70
C GLY A 71 -0.77 -5.88 10.27
N LYS A 72 0.22 -6.61 9.79
CA LYS A 72 1.62 -6.48 10.21
C LYS A 72 2.36 -5.51 9.30
N MET A 73 3.22 -4.72 9.91
CA MET A 73 4.19 -3.90 9.20
C MET A 73 5.58 -4.44 9.50
N GLN A 74 6.35 -4.66 8.45
CA GLN A 74 7.77 -4.96 8.53
C GLN A 74 8.57 -3.90 7.79
N THR A 75 9.50 -3.28 8.50
CA THR A 75 10.52 -2.41 7.90
C THR A 75 11.88 -3.08 7.97
N GLY A 76 12.48 -3.32 6.81
CA GLY A 76 13.83 -3.87 6.67
C GLY A 76 14.73 -2.87 5.94
N SER A 77 15.98 -2.75 6.40
CA SER A 77 17.04 -1.93 5.82
C SER A 77 17.66 -2.56 4.58
#